data_AF-A0A9K3Q2V8-F1
#
_entry.id   AF-A0A9K3Q2V8-F1
#
_cell.length_a   1.000
_cell.length_b   1.000
_cell.length_c   1.000
_cell.angle_alpha   90.00
_cell.angle_beta   90.00
_cell.angle_gamma   90.00
#
_symmetry.space_group_name_H-M   'P 1'
#
loop_
_entity.id
_entity.type
_entity.pdbx_description
1 polymer ?
#
loop_
_entity_poly.entity_id
_entity_poly.type
_entity_poly.pdbx_seq_one_letter_code
_entity_poly.pdbx_strand_id
1 'polypeptide(L)'
;MIANALFSMLLAAAFLGVATAEDASKKRLVLFAGPHRSGSASVEEFFQRYCKGAVKGDKESFALRFWKWPEVSQEHAKPGVPPYKVFQNLVLEPSMKDPLNVDILAGIKDAYETTQDGVILGTELFDQMGAYSQYDGMAAMKRIVDHVGLTNDPAMVTVVVNYRAPRFEHWESVWKGSVEGTNRTYKDFMCHTRQYHEKIELLSTAANPLQIALESQKQGWNVALMDMQGIEENNLDVAHTIACNVMDAKCQQSDGWVNNHADESIHNNEGEDGHSVFELTNEQRLKAEELLLARDCGYGAMMKELEASGIADFEIHYESSLWKNCDPNLSSSVYANLLNPELVFRGLLSQLECGNVIYDDMPKSIDDILSGKFTLGKHSTSVSSSGKVSHKKKNHHMFFWLFALVGLYVGMSIYKNNGRVPAAWIASANNLRLGAQEMITRGKLRGSSIQLETVDRGQPSTSLSGQFA
;
A
#
# COMPACT_ATOMS: atom_id res chain seq x y z
N MET A 1 -17.08 36.82 -53.28
CA MET A 1 -15.73 36.34 -52.97
C MET A 1 -15.18 36.88 -51.64
N ILE A 2 -15.43 38.14 -51.25
CA ILE A 2 -14.93 38.72 -49.99
C ILE A 2 -15.54 38.06 -48.73
N ALA A 3 -16.80 37.61 -48.78
CA ALA A 3 -17.47 36.96 -47.64
C ALA A 3 -16.89 35.59 -47.25
N ASN A 4 -16.35 34.82 -48.22
CA ASN A 4 -15.75 33.50 -47.93
C ASN A 4 -14.35 33.63 -47.30
N ALA A 5 -13.61 34.70 -47.61
CA ALA A 5 -12.29 34.95 -46.99
C ALA A 5 -12.42 35.35 -45.51
N LEU A 6 -13.44 36.13 -45.16
CA LEU A 6 -13.74 36.52 -43.77
C LEU A 6 -14.22 35.34 -42.93
N PHE A 7 -15.00 34.41 -43.49
CA PHE A 7 -15.45 33.21 -42.77
C PHE A 7 -14.31 32.22 -42.51
N SER A 8 -13.37 32.04 -43.45
CA SER A 8 -12.17 31.21 -43.22
C SER A 8 -11.19 31.83 -42.22
N MET A 9 -11.05 33.16 -42.14
CA MET A 9 -10.24 33.80 -41.10
C MET A 9 -10.88 33.70 -39.71
N LEU A 10 -12.21 33.80 -39.60
CA LEU A 10 -12.92 33.60 -38.33
C LEU A 10 -12.88 32.13 -37.86
N LEU A 11 -12.94 31.16 -38.78
CA LEU A 11 -12.74 29.75 -38.43
C LEU A 11 -11.29 29.45 -38.01
N ALA A 12 -10.29 30.03 -38.70
CA ALA A 12 -8.89 29.88 -38.31
C ALA A 12 -8.60 30.53 -36.95
N ALA A 13 -9.20 31.69 -36.65
CA ALA A 13 -9.09 32.34 -35.34
C ALA A 13 -9.82 31.56 -34.22
N ALA A 14 -10.92 30.86 -34.53
CA ALA A 14 -11.59 29.97 -33.59
C ALA A 14 -10.79 28.69 -33.30
N PHE A 15 -9.98 28.21 -34.25
CA PHE A 15 -9.06 27.07 -34.04
C PHE A 15 -7.71 27.46 -33.40
N LEU A 16 -7.27 28.71 -33.54
CA LEU A 16 -6.05 29.23 -32.89
C LEU A 16 -6.25 29.64 -31.41
N GLY A 17 -7.50 29.67 -30.94
CA GLY A 17 -7.85 30.02 -29.56
C GLY A 17 -7.96 28.83 -28.59
N VAL A 18 -7.84 27.59 -29.10
CA VAL A 18 -7.55 26.42 -28.24
C VAL A 18 -6.04 26.29 -28.21
N ALA A 19 -5.37 27.30 -27.65
CA ALA A 19 -4.14 27.00 -26.93
C ALA A 19 -4.58 26.00 -25.86
N THR A 20 -4.37 24.71 -26.14
CA THR A 20 -4.41 23.66 -25.13
C THR A 20 -3.66 24.26 -23.96
N ALA A 21 -4.36 24.52 -22.84
CA ALA A 21 -3.70 24.89 -21.61
C ALA A 21 -2.60 23.85 -21.49
N GLU A 22 -1.37 24.30 -21.74
CA GLU A 22 -0.19 23.46 -21.82
C GLU A 22 -0.22 22.74 -20.49
N ASP A 23 -0.54 21.44 -20.55
CA ASP A 23 -0.92 20.63 -19.41
C ASP A 23 0.33 20.63 -18.56
N ALA A 24 0.39 21.59 -17.63
CA ALA A 24 1.59 21.88 -16.90
C ALA A 24 1.87 20.60 -16.14
N SER A 25 2.84 19.84 -16.65
CA SER A 25 3.15 18.46 -16.27
C SER A 25 2.84 18.31 -14.79
N LYS A 26 1.70 17.68 -14.48
CA LYS A 26 1.23 17.61 -13.12
C LYS A 26 2.17 16.64 -12.41
N LYS A 27 3.03 17.19 -11.55
CA LYS A 27 4.06 16.41 -10.84
C LYS A 27 3.43 15.22 -10.14
N ARG A 28 3.99 14.03 -10.33
CA ARG A 28 3.47 12.80 -9.75
C ARG A 28 4.30 12.32 -8.56
N LEU A 29 3.65 11.60 -7.66
CA LEU A 29 4.28 10.83 -6.60
C LEU A 29 4.11 9.34 -6.92
N VAL A 30 5.23 8.66 -7.15
CA VAL A 30 5.26 7.21 -7.37
C VAL A 30 5.78 6.52 -6.10
N LEU A 31 4.96 5.67 -5.52
CA LEU A 31 5.26 4.90 -4.31
C LEU A 31 5.43 3.44 -4.68
N PHE A 32 6.64 2.92 -4.57
CA PHE A 32 6.95 1.53 -4.88
C PHE A 32 6.78 0.66 -3.63
N ALA A 33 5.83 -0.29 -3.69
CA ALA A 33 5.48 -1.20 -2.62
C ALA A 33 5.73 -2.65 -3.02
N GLY A 34 6.69 -3.29 -2.34
CA GLY A 34 6.90 -4.73 -2.43
C GLY A 34 7.55 -5.22 -3.73
N PRO A 35 7.74 -6.55 -3.86
CA PRO A 35 7.39 -7.54 -2.86
C PRO A 35 8.55 -7.70 -1.86
N HIS A 36 8.23 -7.71 -0.56
CA HIS A 36 9.21 -7.92 0.51
C HIS A 36 10.12 -9.11 0.17
N ARG A 37 11.44 -8.90 0.21
CA ARG A 37 12.46 -9.94 -0.06
C ARG A 37 12.36 -10.62 -1.44
N SER A 38 11.79 -9.96 -2.43
CA SER A 38 11.66 -10.47 -3.81
C SER A 38 12.07 -9.43 -4.86
N GLY A 39 13.28 -8.88 -4.74
CA GLY A 39 13.88 -8.00 -5.74
C GLY A 39 13.61 -6.50 -5.55
N SER A 40 12.80 -6.09 -4.56
CA SER A 40 12.53 -4.66 -4.28
C SER A 40 13.77 -3.82 -4.04
N ALA A 41 14.74 -4.32 -3.27
CA ALA A 41 15.98 -3.60 -2.97
C ALA A 41 16.75 -3.20 -4.24
N SER A 42 16.65 -4.05 -5.25
CA SER A 42 17.31 -3.95 -6.52
C SER A 42 16.66 -2.86 -7.41
N VAL A 43 15.32 -2.77 -7.39
CA VAL A 43 14.54 -1.67 -7.99
C VAL A 43 14.79 -0.34 -7.26
N GLU A 44 14.81 -0.36 -5.92
CA GLU A 44 15.11 0.80 -5.08
C GLU A 44 16.52 1.35 -5.37
N GLU A 45 17.52 0.47 -5.49
CA GLU A 45 18.89 0.86 -5.83
C GLU A 45 18.99 1.51 -7.22
N PHE A 46 18.30 0.95 -8.22
CA PHE A 46 18.27 1.53 -9.57
C PHE A 46 17.72 2.96 -9.56
N PHE A 47 16.56 3.18 -8.95
CA PHE A 47 15.97 4.52 -8.90
C PHE A 47 16.76 5.47 -8.02
N GLN A 48 17.31 5.02 -6.90
CA GLN A 48 18.21 5.83 -6.07
C GLN A 48 19.46 6.27 -6.85
N ARG A 49 19.99 5.40 -7.72
CA ARG A 49 21.18 5.69 -8.51
C ARG A 49 20.90 6.66 -9.67
N TYR A 50 19.75 6.51 -10.34
CA TYR A 50 19.49 7.19 -11.62
C TYR A 50 18.47 8.33 -11.57
N CYS A 51 17.59 8.40 -10.56
CA CYS A 51 16.68 9.53 -10.34
C CYS A 51 17.33 10.62 -9.47
N LYS A 52 18.43 11.23 -9.93
CA LYS A 52 19.10 12.32 -9.19
C LYS A 52 18.58 13.72 -9.52
N GLY A 53 17.58 13.82 -10.41
CA GLY A 53 17.19 15.07 -11.03
C GLY A 53 18.21 15.56 -12.08
N ALA A 54 18.09 16.82 -12.48
CA ALA A 54 18.90 17.39 -13.56
C ALA A 54 20.34 17.70 -13.09
N VAL A 55 21.25 16.73 -13.30
CA VAL A 55 22.69 16.92 -13.05
C VAL A 55 23.39 17.35 -14.34
N LYS A 56 24.06 18.51 -14.31
CA LYS A 56 24.74 19.05 -15.51
C LYS A 56 25.88 18.14 -15.96
N GLY A 57 25.79 17.62 -17.18
CA GLY A 57 26.84 16.81 -17.80
C GLY A 57 26.73 15.31 -17.53
N ASP A 58 25.74 14.89 -16.75
CA ASP A 58 25.46 13.49 -16.51
C ASP A 58 24.55 12.94 -17.63
N LYS A 59 25.12 12.04 -18.44
CA LYS A 59 24.39 11.37 -19.53
C LYS A 59 23.57 10.19 -19.04
N GLU A 60 23.96 9.61 -17.91
CA GLU A 60 23.30 8.46 -17.30
C GLU A 60 21.94 8.93 -16.79
N SER A 61 21.87 9.96 -15.94
CA SER A 61 20.57 10.47 -15.48
C SER A 61 19.70 11.12 -16.56
N PHE A 62 20.14 11.28 -17.82
CA PHE A 62 19.39 12.03 -18.84
C PHE A 62 17.97 11.51 -19.07
N ALA A 63 17.76 10.19 -18.99
CA ALA A 63 16.45 9.58 -19.22
C ALA A 63 15.47 9.80 -18.06
N LEU A 64 15.99 9.96 -16.83
CA LEU A 64 15.25 10.11 -15.58
C LEU A 64 15.49 11.48 -14.91
N ARG A 65 16.08 12.44 -15.62
CA ARG A 65 16.55 13.74 -15.07
C ARG A 65 15.45 14.63 -14.49
N PHE A 66 14.20 14.33 -14.78
CA PHE A 66 13.04 15.06 -14.30
C PHE A 66 12.31 14.32 -13.18
N TRP A 67 12.86 13.19 -12.77
CA TRP A 67 12.46 12.42 -11.60
C TRP A 67 13.52 12.53 -10.52
N LYS A 68 13.09 12.51 -9.26
CA LYS A 68 13.97 12.51 -8.11
C LYS A 68 13.67 11.36 -7.16
N TRP A 69 14.72 10.69 -6.72
CA TRP A 69 14.77 9.91 -5.51
C TRP A 69 15.14 10.87 -4.37
N PRO A 70 14.38 10.91 -3.26
CA PRO A 70 14.65 11.86 -2.18
C PRO A 70 15.99 11.61 -1.48
N GLU A 71 16.68 12.69 -1.12
CA GLU A 71 17.90 12.63 -0.32
C GLU A 71 17.58 12.86 1.16
N VAL A 72 18.31 12.18 2.05
CA VAL A 72 18.17 12.29 3.51
C VAL A 72 19.54 12.66 4.08
N SER A 73 19.58 13.49 5.11
CA SER A 73 20.84 13.91 5.70
C SER A 73 21.62 12.71 6.24
N GLN A 74 22.91 12.65 5.90
CA GLN A 74 23.82 11.63 6.41
C GLN A 74 24.02 11.73 7.93
N GLU A 75 23.66 12.86 8.55
CA GLU A 75 23.77 13.06 10.00
C GLU A 75 22.86 12.11 10.78
N HIS A 76 21.70 11.76 10.22
CA HIS A 76 20.71 10.88 10.86
C HIS A 76 20.77 9.43 10.34
N ALA A 77 21.42 9.21 9.19
CA ALA A 77 21.56 7.89 8.60
C ALA A 77 22.57 7.03 9.41
N LYS A 78 22.21 5.77 9.67
CA LYS A 78 23.12 4.82 10.31
C LYS A 78 24.28 4.49 9.35
N PRO A 79 25.55 4.60 9.77
CA PRO A 79 26.69 4.23 8.93
C PRO A 79 26.58 2.80 8.40
N GLY A 80 26.84 2.62 7.10
CA GLY A 80 26.82 1.30 6.44
C GLY A 80 25.43 0.83 5.99
N VAL A 81 24.36 1.56 6.31
CA VAL A 81 23.03 1.28 5.75
C VAL A 81 22.94 1.92 4.36
N PRO A 82 22.56 1.18 3.30
CA PRO A 82 22.35 1.75 1.97
C PRO A 82 21.35 2.92 2.02
N PRO A 83 21.58 4.03 1.30
CA PRO A 83 20.74 5.22 1.41
C PRO A 83 19.25 4.96 1.15
N TYR A 84 18.91 4.06 0.23
CA TYR A 84 17.52 3.72 -0.07
C TYR A 84 16.81 2.97 1.09
N LYS A 85 17.54 2.28 1.97
CA LYS A 85 16.92 1.57 3.12
C LYS A 85 16.48 2.51 4.24
N VAL A 86 16.88 3.79 4.21
CA VAL A 86 16.51 4.75 5.26
C VAL A 86 15.00 4.96 5.37
N PHE A 87 14.27 4.83 4.25
CA PHE A 87 12.81 5.01 4.17
C PHE A 87 12.03 3.91 4.91
N GLN A 88 12.66 2.77 5.23
CA GLN A 88 12.07 1.72 6.07
C GLN A 88 11.65 2.26 7.45
N ASN A 89 12.35 3.28 7.98
CA ASN A 89 12.02 3.88 9.27
C ASN A 89 10.62 4.51 9.30
N LEU A 90 10.10 4.94 8.14
CA LEU A 90 8.73 5.43 8.05
C LEU A 90 7.72 4.36 8.47
N VAL A 91 8.03 3.07 8.27
CA VAL A 91 7.17 1.94 8.67
C VAL A 91 7.55 1.42 10.05
N LEU A 92 8.85 1.24 10.32
CA LEU A 92 9.36 0.62 11.56
C LEU A 92 9.12 1.50 12.79
N GLU A 93 9.29 2.82 12.66
CA GLU A 93 9.24 3.77 13.77
C GLU A 93 8.30 4.92 13.40
N PRO A 94 6.97 4.76 13.36
CA PRO A 94 6.04 5.74 12.76
C PRO A 94 5.92 7.08 13.50
N SER A 95 6.72 7.31 14.54
CA SER A 95 6.71 8.52 15.35
C SER A 95 7.24 9.73 14.57
N MET A 96 6.40 10.76 14.43
CA MET A 96 6.79 12.07 13.90
C MET A 96 7.75 12.85 14.82
N LYS A 97 8.06 12.32 16.00
CA LYS A 97 9.06 12.89 16.91
C LYS A 97 10.46 12.36 16.67
N ASP A 98 10.59 11.29 15.88
CA ASP A 98 11.90 10.79 15.47
C ASP A 98 12.55 11.81 14.52
N PRO A 99 13.72 12.38 14.86
CA PRO A 99 14.44 13.30 13.98
C PRO A 99 14.68 12.73 12.58
N LEU A 100 14.93 11.42 12.47
CA LEU A 100 15.16 10.78 11.19
C LEU A 100 13.91 10.81 10.30
N ASN A 101 12.72 10.56 10.84
CA ASN A 101 11.48 10.66 10.06
C ASN A 101 11.17 12.07 9.61
N VAL A 102 11.45 13.06 10.47
CA VAL A 102 11.28 14.47 10.11
C VAL A 102 12.19 14.81 8.93
N ASP A 103 13.43 14.34 8.95
CA ASP A 103 14.41 14.54 7.89
C ASP A 103 14.03 13.79 6.60
N ILE A 104 13.58 12.53 6.70
CA ILE A 104 13.06 11.75 5.56
C ILE A 104 11.90 12.50 4.87
N LEU A 105 10.91 12.95 5.64
CA LEU A 105 9.74 13.63 5.10
C LEU A 105 10.11 14.99 4.49
N ALA A 106 11.03 15.73 5.12
CA ALA A 106 11.56 16.97 4.56
C ALA A 106 12.28 16.74 3.23
N GLY A 107 13.12 15.70 3.13
CA GLY A 107 13.80 15.32 1.89
C GLY A 107 12.83 14.94 0.76
N ILE A 108 11.77 14.18 1.08
CA ILE A 108 10.70 13.84 0.13
C ILE A 108 10.03 15.11 -0.40
N LYS A 109 9.68 16.03 0.50
CA LYS A 109 9.01 17.28 0.14
C LYS A 109 9.90 18.16 -0.73
N ASP A 110 11.16 18.33 -0.36
CA ASP A 110 12.12 19.09 -1.17
C ASP A 110 12.29 18.48 -2.58
N ALA A 111 12.42 17.16 -2.66
CA ALA A 111 12.49 16.47 -3.95
C ALA A 111 11.25 16.74 -4.81
N TYR A 112 10.05 16.69 -4.21
CA TYR A 112 8.78 16.95 -4.91
C TYR A 112 8.64 18.42 -5.35
N GLU A 113 9.06 19.37 -4.52
CA GLU A 113 9.01 20.80 -4.84
C GLU A 113 10.02 21.18 -5.94
N THR A 114 11.18 20.52 -5.99
CA THR A 114 12.29 20.89 -6.89
C THR A 114 12.37 20.08 -8.20
N THR A 115 11.67 18.95 -8.29
CA THR A 115 11.62 18.12 -9.51
C THR A 115 10.67 18.68 -10.56
N GLN A 116 10.77 18.23 -11.82
CA GLN A 116 9.89 18.65 -12.91
C GLN A 116 8.72 17.68 -13.13
N ASP A 117 8.99 16.37 -13.19
CA ASP A 117 7.97 15.36 -13.51
C ASP A 117 7.45 14.64 -12.26
N GLY A 118 8.31 14.41 -11.26
CA GLY A 118 7.85 13.79 -10.02
C GLY A 118 8.94 13.23 -9.12
N VAL A 119 8.46 12.52 -8.09
CA VAL A 119 9.27 11.78 -7.13
C VAL A 119 8.90 10.31 -7.23
N ILE A 120 9.92 9.45 -7.22
CA ILE A 120 9.76 8.03 -6.96
C ILE A 120 10.50 7.67 -5.68
N LEU A 121 9.85 6.92 -4.81
CA LEU A 121 10.50 6.27 -3.68
C LEU A 121 9.80 4.96 -3.37
N GLY A 122 10.52 4.07 -2.70
CA GLY A 122 9.97 2.78 -2.29
C GLY A 122 10.66 2.24 -1.07
N THR A 123 10.03 1.23 -0.49
CA THR A 123 10.68 0.37 0.49
C THR A 123 10.00 -1.00 0.49
N GLU A 124 10.79 -2.05 0.70
CA GLU A 124 10.32 -3.40 0.97
C GLU A 124 9.31 -3.55 2.12
N LEU A 125 9.04 -2.49 2.91
CA LEU A 125 8.08 -2.53 4.02
C LEU A 125 6.74 -1.86 3.71
N PHE A 126 6.57 -1.21 2.54
CA PHE A 126 5.29 -0.56 2.20
C PHE A 126 4.16 -1.55 1.91
N ASP A 127 4.48 -2.80 1.60
CA ASP A 127 3.51 -3.89 1.45
C ASP A 127 3.09 -4.51 2.79
N GLN A 128 3.71 -4.13 3.91
CA GLN A 128 3.36 -4.60 5.26
C GLN A 128 2.24 -3.77 5.87
N MET A 129 1.02 -4.31 5.91
CA MET A 129 -0.20 -3.63 6.42
C MET A 129 -1.01 -4.49 7.41
N GLY A 130 -0.35 -5.36 8.17
CA GLY A 130 -1.06 -6.43 8.86
C GLY A 130 -1.66 -5.97 10.18
N ALA A 131 -2.72 -6.67 10.61
CA ALA A 131 -3.41 -6.35 11.86
C ALA A 131 -2.65 -6.81 13.12
N TYR A 132 -1.59 -7.62 12.94
CA TYR A 132 -0.88 -8.27 14.04
C TYR A 132 0.51 -7.66 14.32
N SER A 133 1.09 -6.96 13.34
CA SER A 133 2.35 -6.25 13.48
C SER A 133 2.07 -4.80 13.86
N GLN A 134 3.12 -4.20 14.37
CA GLN A 134 3.22 -2.75 14.51
C GLN A 134 3.52 -2.04 13.18
N TYR A 135 3.65 -2.78 12.07
CA TYR A 135 4.02 -2.23 10.77
C TYR A 135 2.78 -1.82 9.98
N ASP A 136 2.76 -0.56 9.56
CA ASP A 136 1.65 0.02 8.81
C ASP A 136 2.18 0.83 7.63
N GLY A 137 2.53 0.11 6.56
CA GLY A 137 3.00 0.64 5.29
C GLY A 137 2.00 1.60 4.66
N MET A 138 0.69 1.31 4.77
CA MET A 138 -0.36 2.20 4.27
C MET A 138 -0.39 3.53 5.03
N ALA A 139 -0.29 3.51 6.36
CA ALA A 139 -0.19 4.74 7.12
C ALA A 139 1.10 5.51 6.81
N ALA A 140 2.21 4.83 6.55
CA ALA A 140 3.44 5.47 6.10
C ALA A 140 3.25 6.19 4.76
N MET A 141 2.67 5.51 3.76
CA MET A 141 2.35 6.11 2.46
C MET A 141 1.38 7.29 2.58
N LYS A 142 0.34 7.18 3.41
CA LYS A 142 -0.58 8.31 3.69
C LYS A 142 0.14 9.52 4.28
N ARG A 143 1.06 9.30 5.23
CA ARG A 143 1.88 10.39 5.78
C ARG A 143 2.71 11.09 4.71
N ILE A 144 3.29 10.33 3.78
CA ILE A 144 4.04 10.89 2.64
C ILE A 144 3.10 11.75 1.78
N VAL A 145 1.96 11.19 1.34
CA VAL A 145 0.95 11.87 0.51
C VAL A 145 0.46 13.17 1.16
N ASP A 146 0.14 13.12 2.46
CA ASP A 146 -0.27 14.29 3.23
C ASP A 146 0.86 15.33 3.34
N HIS A 147 2.10 14.87 3.54
CA HIS A 147 3.25 15.76 3.73
C HIS A 147 3.63 16.52 2.45
N VAL A 148 3.47 15.90 1.28
CA VAL A 148 3.67 16.57 -0.02
C VAL A 148 2.43 17.34 -0.50
N GLY A 149 1.33 17.29 0.25
CA GLY A 149 0.11 18.06 -0.04
C GLY A 149 -0.80 17.46 -1.12
N LEU A 150 -0.73 16.14 -1.34
CA LEU A 150 -1.51 15.44 -2.37
C LEU A 150 -2.82 14.82 -1.88
N THR A 151 -3.24 15.07 -0.63
CA THR A 151 -4.48 14.53 -0.07
C THR A 151 -5.74 14.88 -0.89
N ASN A 152 -5.74 16.03 -1.57
CA ASN A 152 -6.87 16.50 -2.38
C ASN A 152 -6.73 16.15 -3.88
N ASP A 153 -5.61 15.57 -4.29
CA ASP A 153 -5.29 15.23 -5.68
C ASP A 153 -4.81 13.77 -5.77
N PRO A 154 -5.63 12.79 -5.34
CA PRO A 154 -5.21 11.40 -5.21
C PRO A 154 -4.81 10.76 -6.56
N ALA A 155 -5.31 11.29 -7.69
CA ALA A 155 -4.91 10.89 -9.04
C ALA A 155 -3.45 11.25 -9.40
N MET A 156 -2.75 12.05 -8.58
CA MET A 156 -1.31 12.33 -8.74
C MET A 156 -0.44 11.31 -8.01
N VAL A 157 -1.04 10.38 -7.29
CA VAL A 157 -0.35 9.32 -6.56
C VAL A 157 -0.52 8.01 -7.33
N THR A 158 0.59 7.38 -7.67
CA THR A 158 0.60 6.03 -8.24
C THR A 158 1.36 5.10 -7.30
N VAL A 159 0.70 4.03 -6.87
CA VAL A 159 1.35 2.94 -6.13
C VAL A 159 1.76 1.86 -7.12
N VAL A 160 3.06 1.65 -7.25
CA VAL A 160 3.62 0.54 -8.02
C VAL A 160 3.71 -0.66 -7.11
N VAL A 161 3.09 -1.77 -7.52
CA VAL A 161 3.10 -3.01 -6.76
C VAL A 161 3.72 -4.09 -7.61
N ASN A 162 4.76 -4.75 -7.10
CA ASN A 162 5.33 -5.89 -7.80
C ASN A 162 4.56 -7.17 -7.44
N TYR A 163 4.20 -7.92 -8.47
CA TYR A 163 3.53 -9.19 -8.37
C TYR A 163 4.43 -10.30 -8.91
N ARG A 164 4.81 -11.23 -8.04
CA ARG A 164 5.68 -12.35 -8.38
C ARG A 164 4.90 -13.64 -8.54
N ALA A 165 5.07 -14.30 -9.68
CA ALA A 165 4.62 -15.65 -9.95
C ALA A 165 5.83 -16.55 -10.29
N PRO A 166 5.83 -17.84 -9.90
CA PRO A 166 4.81 -18.52 -9.08
C PRO A 166 4.67 -17.93 -7.66
N ARG A 167 3.44 -17.89 -7.10
CA ARG A 167 3.18 -17.29 -5.77
C ARG A 167 3.84 -18.09 -4.66
N PHE A 168 3.90 -19.41 -4.82
CA PHE A 168 4.53 -20.24 -3.80
C PHE A 168 6.03 -19.93 -3.67
N GLU A 169 6.72 -19.62 -4.77
CA GLU A 169 8.13 -19.19 -4.72
C GLU A 169 8.31 -17.83 -4.05
N HIS A 170 7.34 -16.93 -4.22
CA HIS A 170 7.30 -15.69 -3.46
C HIS A 170 7.14 -15.97 -1.95
N TRP A 171 6.20 -16.84 -1.57
CA TRP A 171 6.05 -17.27 -0.17
C TRP A 171 7.32 -17.94 0.38
N GLU A 172 7.99 -18.79 -0.40
CA GLU A 172 9.28 -19.38 -0.04
C GLU A 172 10.34 -18.29 0.21
N SER A 173 10.35 -17.22 -0.60
CA SER A 173 11.28 -16.10 -0.45
C SER A 173 11.00 -15.29 0.83
N VAL A 174 9.73 -15.04 1.15
CA VAL A 174 9.32 -14.40 2.42
C VAL A 174 9.75 -15.24 3.61
N TRP A 175 9.54 -16.56 3.55
CA TRP A 175 10.01 -17.48 4.58
C TRP A 175 11.54 -17.40 4.75
N LYS A 176 12.30 -17.57 3.67
CA LYS A 176 13.78 -17.52 3.70
C LYS A 176 14.29 -16.23 4.33
N GLY A 177 13.72 -15.09 3.94
CA GLY A 177 14.07 -13.79 4.53
C GLY A 177 13.71 -13.67 6.02
N SER A 178 12.62 -14.29 6.47
CA SER A 178 12.21 -14.27 7.88
C SER A 178 13.08 -15.15 8.80
N VAL A 179 13.81 -16.11 8.22
CA VAL A 179 14.69 -17.03 8.95
C VAL A 179 16.17 -16.85 8.60
N GLU A 180 16.50 -15.76 7.91
CA GLU A 180 17.86 -15.43 7.47
C GLU A 180 18.85 -15.51 8.65
N GLY A 181 19.99 -16.17 8.43
CA GLY A 181 20.98 -16.42 9.48
C GLY A 181 20.61 -17.52 10.47
N THR A 182 19.53 -18.28 10.23
CA THR A 182 19.15 -19.45 11.03
C THR A 182 19.11 -20.72 10.18
N ASN A 183 19.32 -21.89 10.81
CA ASN A 183 19.19 -23.19 10.15
C ASN A 183 17.76 -23.75 10.23
N ARG A 184 16.73 -22.90 10.35
CA ARG A 184 15.35 -23.35 10.47
C ARG A 184 14.85 -23.84 9.12
N THR A 185 14.28 -25.05 9.11
CA THR A 185 13.65 -25.58 7.90
C THR A 185 12.29 -24.94 7.63
N TYR A 186 11.68 -25.23 6.47
CA TYR A 186 10.35 -24.71 6.15
C TYR A 186 9.29 -25.33 7.09
N LYS A 187 9.41 -26.61 7.40
CA LYS A 187 8.59 -27.31 8.38
C LYS A 187 8.75 -26.70 9.77
N ASP A 188 9.98 -26.45 10.22
CA ASP A 188 10.23 -25.79 11.50
C ASP A 188 9.59 -24.41 11.55
N PHE A 189 9.77 -23.62 10.48
CA PHE A 189 9.12 -22.33 10.35
C PHE A 189 7.62 -22.49 10.45
N MET A 190 6.96 -23.24 9.57
CA MET A 190 5.51 -23.37 9.52
C MET A 190 4.91 -23.92 10.82
N CYS A 191 5.47 -25.00 11.39
CA CYS A 191 4.92 -25.69 12.55
C CYS A 191 5.15 -24.96 13.89
N HIS A 192 5.96 -23.89 13.95
CA HIS A 192 6.23 -23.18 15.20
C HIS A 192 5.03 -22.37 15.74
N THR A 193 4.40 -22.82 16.82
CA THR A 193 3.14 -22.21 17.32
C THR A 193 3.28 -20.81 17.88
N ARG A 194 4.45 -20.44 18.45
CA ARG A 194 4.63 -19.10 19.07
C ARG A 194 4.58 -17.95 18.07
N GLN A 195 4.81 -18.23 16.80
CA GLN A 195 4.85 -17.24 15.71
C GLN A 195 3.65 -17.40 14.77
N TYR A 196 2.55 -17.99 15.24
CA TYR A 196 1.37 -18.24 14.40
C TYR A 196 0.81 -16.95 13.78
N HIS A 197 0.57 -15.93 14.61
CA HIS A 197 0.02 -14.64 14.15
C HIS A 197 0.97 -13.91 13.20
N GLU A 198 2.28 -13.95 13.49
CA GLU A 198 3.32 -13.35 12.63
C GLU A 198 3.32 -13.97 11.22
N LYS A 199 3.15 -15.29 11.10
CA LYS A 199 3.11 -15.94 9.78
C LYS A 199 1.84 -15.67 9.00
N ILE A 200 0.70 -15.67 9.69
CA ILE A 200 -0.58 -15.26 9.07
C ILE A 200 -0.44 -13.85 8.54
N GLU A 201 0.21 -12.99 9.31
CA GLU A 201 0.49 -11.64 8.89
C GLU A 201 1.38 -11.57 7.67
N LEU A 202 2.56 -12.22 7.69
CA LEU A 202 3.45 -12.30 6.52
C LEU A 202 2.72 -12.80 5.28
N LEU A 203 1.82 -13.78 5.45
CA LEU A 203 1.00 -14.31 4.36
C LEU A 203 -0.05 -13.30 3.88
N SER A 204 -0.62 -12.51 4.80
CA SER A 204 -1.64 -11.50 4.52
C SER A 204 -1.09 -10.20 3.93
N THR A 205 0.22 -9.96 4.10
CA THR A 205 0.89 -8.72 3.70
C THR A 205 1.98 -8.99 2.66
N ALA A 206 3.19 -9.37 3.08
CA ALA A 206 4.36 -9.58 2.25
C ALA A 206 4.08 -10.55 1.09
N ALA A 207 3.38 -11.66 1.35
CA ALA A 207 3.01 -12.64 0.32
C ALA A 207 1.61 -12.38 -0.28
N ASN A 208 1.09 -11.15 -0.21
CA ASN A 208 -0.20 -10.75 -0.74
C ASN A 208 -0.17 -9.33 -1.35
N PRO A 209 0.58 -9.13 -2.44
CA PRO A 209 0.68 -7.83 -3.12
C PRO A 209 -0.70 -7.28 -3.58
N LEU A 210 -1.68 -8.14 -3.85
CA LEU A 210 -3.01 -7.70 -4.26
C LEU A 210 -3.78 -6.98 -3.15
N GLN A 211 -3.48 -7.27 -1.88
CA GLN A 211 -4.05 -6.53 -0.75
C GLN A 211 -3.58 -5.07 -0.75
N ILE A 212 -2.30 -4.79 -0.99
CA ILE A 212 -1.80 -3.40 -1.04
C ILE A 212 -2.34 -2.65 -2.26
N ALA A 213 -2.42 -3.31 -3.40
CA ALA A 213 -3.08 -2.76 -4.58
C ALA A 213 -4.53 -2.37 -4.29
N LEU A 214 -5.31 -3.27 -3.68
CA LEU A 214 -6.69 -3.03 -3.31
C LEU A 214 -6.86 -1.86 -2.32
N GLU A 215 -6.05 -1.81 -1.26
CA GLU A 215 -6.14 -0.75 -0.26
C GLU A 215 -5.71 0.62 -0.81
N SER A 216 -4.78 0.64 -1.78
CA SER A 216 -4.36 1.85 -2.49
C SER A 216 -5.47 2.41 -3.38
N GLN A 217 -6.15 1.55 -4.15
CA GLN A 217 -7.32 1.98 -4.94
C GLN A 217 -8.43 2.57 -4.06
N LYS A 218 -8.66 2.01 -2.87
CA LYS A 218 -9.64 2.56 -1.91
C LYS A 218 -9.27 3.97 -1.43
N GLN A 219 -8.01 4.39 -1.54
CA GLN A 219 -7.59 5.78 -1.30
C GLN A 219 -7.82 6.71 -2.50
N GLY A 220 -8.26 6.17 -3.64
CA GLY A 220 -8.33 6.92 -4.91
C GLY A 220 -6.98 7.08 -5.60
N TRP A 221 -5.95 6.35 -5.17
CA TRP A 221 -4.63 6.36 -5.81
C TRP A 221 -4.63 5.42 -7.01
N ASN A 222 -3.89 5.80 -8.06
CA ASN A 222 -3.65 4.93 -9.19
C ASN A 222 -2.78 3.75 -8.74
N VAL A 223 -2.95 2.60 -9.37
CA VAL A 223 -2.16 1.41 -9.08
C VAL A 223 -1.59 0.85 -10.38
N ALA A 224 -0.28 0.63 -10.39
CA ALA A 224 0.42 -0.05 -11.47
C ALA A 224 0.98 -1.37 -10.94
N LEU A 225 0.34 -2.48 -11.28
CA LEU A 225 0.73 -3.81 -10.87
C LEU A 225 1.71 -4.41 -11.89
N MET A 226 2.94 -4.69 -11.47
CA MET A 226 3.99 -5.28 -12.32
C MET A 226 3.91 -6.81 -12.25
N ASP A 227 3.40 -7.47 -13.29
CA ASP A 227 3.49 -8.93 -13.40
C ASP A 227 4.94 -9.31 -13.75
N MET A 228 5.74 -9.60 -12.74
CA MET A 228 7.18 -9.82 -12.89
C MET A 228 7.51 -10.98 -13.83
N GLN A 229 6.70 -12.04 -13.79
CA GLN A 229 6.88 -13.18 -14.70
C GLN A 229 6.59 -12.75 -16.15
N GLY A 230 5.52 -12.00 -16.38
CA GLY A 230 5.21 -11.49 -17.72
C GLY A 230 6.26 -10.52 -18.24
N ILE A 231 6.81 -9.66 -17.39
CA ILE A 231 7.93 -8.77 -17.73
C ILE A 231 9.15 -9.60 -18.17
N GLU A 232 9.53 -10.60 -17.38
CA GLU A 232 10.65 -11.49 -17.69
C GLU A 232 10.43 -12.30 -18.98
N GLU A 233 9.23 -12.84 -19.20
CA GLU A 233 8.85 -13.55 -20.44
C GLU A 233 9.00 -12.68 -21.70
N ASN A 234 8.98 -11.35 -21.55
CA ASN A 234 9.19 -10.38 -22.63
C ASN A 234 10.64 -9.88 -22.72
N ASN A 235 11.59 -10.47 -21.97
CA ASN A 235 13.00 -10.04 -21.87
C ASN A 235 13.17 -8.59 -21.40
N LEU A 236 12.32 -8.18 -20.46
CA LEU A 236 12.35 -6.86 -19.84
C LEU A 236 12.78 -6.96 -18.39
N ASP A 237 13.13 -5.80 -17.84
CA ASP A 237 13.45 -5.62 -16.43
C ASP A 237 12.35 -4.81 -15.74
N VAL A 238 12.10 -5.11 -14.46
CA VAL A 238 11.01 -4.49 -13.70
C VAL A 238 11.25 -2.99 -13.47
N ALA A 239 12.47 -2.57 -13.14
CA ALA A 239 12.75 -1.15 -12.92
C ALA A 239 12.65 -0.36 -14.23
N HIS A 240 13.10 -0.95 -15.33
CA HIS A 240 12.94 -0.38 -16.66
C HIS A 240 11.46 -0.26 -17.05
N THR A 241 10.67 -1.29 -16.80
CA THR A 241 9.22 -1.28 -17.04
C THR A 241 8.52 -0.18 -16.24
N ILE A 242 8.84 -0.04 -14.94
CA ILE A 242 8.30 1.03 -14.10
C ILE A 242 8.69 2.40 -14.67
N ALA A 243 9.96 2.60 -15.01
CA ALA A 243 10.44 3.85 -15.58
C ALA A 243 9.70 4.22 -16.88
N CYS A 244 9.57 3.27 -17.81
CA CYS A 244 9.00 3.53 -19.12
C CYS A 244 7.49 3.67 -19.10
N ASN A 245 6.79 2.80 -18.38
CA ASN A 245 5.33 2.69 -18.44
C ASN A 245 4.63 3.50 -17.36
N VAL A 246 5.25 3.71 -16.21
CA VAL A 246 4.63 4.42 -15.08
C VAL A 246 5.17 5.85 -14.98
N MET A 247 6.47 6.05 -15.19
CA MET A 247 7.13 7.34 -14.99
C MET A 247 7.29 8.15 -16.30
N ASP A 248 6.83 7.63 -17.43
CA ASP A 248 7.01 8.23 -18.76
C ASP A 248 8.48 8.61 -19.05
N ALA A 249 9.43 7.81 -18.54
CA ALA A 249 10.85 8.03 -18.78
C ALA A 249 11.19 7.90 -20.26
N LYS A 250 12.32 8.47 -20.66
CA LYS A 250 12.78 8.33 -22.04
C LYS A 250 13.34 6.93 -22.26
N CYS A 251 12.57 6.09 -22.93
CA CYS A 251 12.95 4.72 -23.24
C CYS A 251 13.24 4.49 -24.72
N GLN A 252 13.96 3.41 -25.01
CA GLN A 252 14.18 2.90 -26.35
C GLN A 252 12.90 2.23 -26.83
N GLN A 253 12.38 2.69 -27.98
CA GLN A 253 11.08 2.21 -28.50
C GLN A 253 11.10 0.73 -28.89
N SER A 254 12.27 0.17 -29.20
CA SER A 254 12.41 -1.18 -29.72
C SER A 254 12.35 -2.27 -28.67
N ASP A 255 12.77 -1.98 -27.44
CA ASP A 255 13.05 -2.99 -26.43
C ASP A 255 12.60 -2.61 -25.02
N GLY A 256 12.00 -1.44 -24.81
CA GLY A 256 11.45 -1.07 -23.49
C GLY A 256 12.52 -0.74 -22.43
N TRP A 257 13.78 -0.56 -22.83
CA TRP A 257 14.86 -0.18 -21.91
C TRP A 257 14.94 1.34 -21.74
N VAL A 258 15.36 1.77 -20.56
CA VAL A 258 15.60 3.20 -20.29
C VAL A 258 16.84 3.61 -21.09
N ASN A 259 16.76 4.74 -21.82
CA ASN A 259 17.86 5.17 -22.68
C ASN A 259 19.17 5.30 -21.89
N ASN A 260 20.26 4.73 -22.43
CA ASN A 260 21.61 4.66 -21.84
C ASN A 260 21.76 3.78 -20.59
N HIS A 261 20.82 2.87 -20.34
CA HIS A 261 20.87 1.94 -19.20
C HIS A 261 20.52 0.50 -19.59
N ALA A 262 20.72 0.11 -20.86
CA ALA A 262 20.37 -1.23 -21.34
C ALA A 262 21.24 -2.34 -20.72
N ASP A 263 22.35 -1.98 -20.08
CA ASP A 263 23.30 -2.86 -19.40
C ASP A 263 23.01 -3.02 -17.90
N GLU A 264 22.07 -2.25 -17.34
CA GLU A 264 21.69 -2.29 -15.94
C GLU A 264 20.54 -3.29 -15.71
N SER A 265 20.79 -4.57 -15.97
CA SER A 265 19.80 -5.60 -15.67
C SER A 265 19.80 -5.97 -14.19
N ILE A 266 18.62 -6.00 -13.59
CA ILE A 266 18.44 -6.17 -12.16
C ILE A 266 17.93 -7.58 -11.89
N HIS A 267 18.80 -8.58 -12.10
CA HIS A 267 18.43 -10.00 -11.96
C HIS A 267 18.81 -10.62 -10.61
N ASN A 268 19.26 -9.83 -9.63
CA ASN A 268 19.71 -10.37 -8.34
C ASN A 268 18.52 -10.74 -7.45
N ASN A 269 17.90 -11.89 -7.71
CA ASN A 269 17.08 -12.56 -6.73
C ASN A 269 17.99 -13.13 -5.64
N GLU A 270 18.05 -12.50 -4.46
CA GLU A 270 18.80 -12.96 -3.27
C GLU A 270 18.37 -14.37 -2.75
N GLY A 271 17.56 -15.13 -3.50
CA GLY A 271 16.96 -16.39 -3.08
C GLY A 271 17.47 -17.66 -3.77
N GLU A 272 18.38 -17.56 -4.75
CA GLU A 272 18.89 -18.72 -5.51
C GLU A 272 19.96 -19.53 -4.77
N ASP A 273 20.49 -19.02 -3.66
CA ASP A 273 21.53 -19.68 -2.88
C ASP A 273 20.99 -20.89 -2.09
N GLY A 274 20.92 -22.04 -2.76
CA GLY A 274 21.13 -23.39 -2.19
C GLY A 274 20.10 -23.98 -1.22
N HIS A 275 19.21 -23.17 -0.63
CA HIS A 275 18.15 -23.66 0.23
C HIS A 275 16.93 -24.07 -0.61
N SER A 276 17.01 -25.24 -1.24
CA SER A 276 15.84 -25.88 -1.81
C SER A 276 14.89 -26.30 -0.67
N VAL A 277 13.58 -26.13 -0.87
CA VAL A 277 12.56 -26.68 0.05
C VAL A 277 12.51 -28.19 -0.16
N PHE A 278 13.51 -28.90 0.37
CA PHE A 278 13.62 -30.36 0.25
C PHE A 278 12.48 -31.11 0.97
N GLU A 279 11.68 -30.41 1.78
CA GLU A 279 10.65 -31.01 2.64
C GLU A 279 9.29 -31.16 1.96
N LEU A 280 9.03 -30.45 0.86
CA LEU A 280 7.80 -30.58 0.09
C LEU A 280 8.05 -31.32 -1.22
N THR A 281 7.17 -32.25 -1.54
CA THR A 281 7.15 -32.86 -2.88
C THR A 281 6.71 -31.83 -3.92
N ASN A 282 7.07 -32.06 -5.19
CA ASN A 282 6.59 -31.20 -6.28
C ASN A 282 5.06 -31.12 -6.33
N GLU A 283 4.35 -32.20 -6.01
CA GLU A 283 2.89 -32.21 -5.93
C GLU A 283 2.38 -31.28 -4.83
N GLN A 284 3.01 -31.28 -3.65
CA GLN A 284 2.66 -30.36 -2.57
C GLN A 284 2.94 -28.91 -2.98
N ARG A 285 4.09 -28.62 -3.60
CA ARG A 285 4.40 -27.25 -4.08
C ARG A 285 3.36 -26.77 -5.11
N LEU A 286 2.95 -27.63 -6.04
CA LEU A 286 1.90 -27.32 -7.01
C LEU A 286 0.54 -27.09 -6.35
N LYS A 287 0.19 -27.86 -5.31
CA LYS A 287 -1.05 -27.65 -4.54
C LYS A 287 -1.03 -26.35 -3.73
N ALA A 288 0.13 -25.97 -3.19
CA ALA A 288 0.29 -24.70 -2.51
C ALA A 288 0.14 -23.52 -3.50
N GLU A 289 0.72 -23.64 -4.70
CA GLU A 289 0.53 -22.67 -5.79
C GLU A 289 -0.95 -22.58 -6.19
N GLU A 290 -1.65 -23.71 -6.34
CA GLU A 290 -3.10 -23.74 -6.66
C GLU A 290 -3.92 -22.98 -5.60
N LEU A 291 -3.62 -23.17 -4.31
CA LEU A 291 -4.28 -22.47 -3.22
C LEU A 291 -4.04 -20.95 -3.26
N LEU A 292 -2.79 -20.53 -3.47
CA LEU A 292 -2.41 -19.11 -3.54
C LEU A 292 -2.97 -18.43 -4.79
N LEU A 293 -2.93 -19.10 -5.94
CA LEU A 293 -3.61 -18.67 -7.17
C LEU A 293 -5.11 -18.48 -6.94
N ALA A 294 -5.78 -19.46 -6.31
CA ALA A 294 -7.21 -19.35 -6.03
C ALA A 294 -7.52 -18.16 -5.10
N ARG A 295 -6.70 -17.87 -4.09
CA ARG A 295 -6.83 -16.65 -3.28
C ARG A 295 -6.73 -15.40 -4.16
N ASP A 296 -5.69 -15.32 -4.99
CA ASP A 296 -5.44 -14.16 -5.84
C ASP A 296 -6.61 -13.93 -6.82
N CYS A 297 -7.15 -14.98 -7.43
CA CYS A 297 -8.35 -14.91 -8.27
C CYS A 297 -9.56 -14.32 -7.53
N GLY A 298 -9.66 -14.49 -6.21
CA GLY A 298 -10.66 -13.83 -5.37
C GLY A 298 -10.51 -12.30 -5.35
N TYR A 299 -9.27 -11.79 -5.33
CA TYR A 299 -9.00 -10.36 -5.46
C TYR A 299 -9.37 -9.81 -6.84
N GLY A 300 -9.15 -10.59 -7.90
CA GLY A 300 -9.48 -10.17 -9.27
C GLY A 300 -10.95 -9.76 -9.44
N ALA A 301 -11.88 -10.41 -8.75
CA ALA A 301 -13.29 -10.01 -8.75
C ALA A 301 -13.52 -8.66 -8.04
N MET A 302 -12.85 -8.43 -6.91
CA MET A 302 -12.97 -7.18 -6.14
C MET A 302 -12.34 -5.99 -6.88
N MET A 303 -11.19 -6.19 -7.52
CA MET A 303 -10.49 -5.15 -8.27
C MET A 303 -11.31 -4.71 -9.49
N LYS A 304 -11.94 -5.64 -10.21
CA LYS A 304 -12.86 -5.33 -11.31
C LYS A 304 -14.07 -4.50 -10.88
N GLU A 305 -14.59 -4.74 -9.67
CA GLU A 305 -15.67 -3.93 -9.12
C GLU A 305 -15.22 -2.48 -8.84
N LEU A 306 -14.01 -2.31 -8.29
CA LEU A 306 -13.43 -0.98 -8.07
C LEU A 306 -13.09 -0.26 -9.37
N GLU A 307 -12.53 -0.95 -10.36
CA GLU A 307 -12.26 -0.40 -11.68
C GLU A 307 -13.55 0.09 -12.34
N ALA A 308 -14.62 -0.72 -12.29
CA ALA A 308 -15.94 -0.35 -12.81
C ALA A 308 -16.56 0.87 -12.11
N SER A 309 -16.12 1.19 -10.90
CA SER A 309 -16.57 2.39 -10.16
C SER A 309 -15.87 3.68 -10.62
N GLY A 310 -14.78 3.59 -11.39
CA GLY A 310 -14.02 4.73 -11.91
C GLY A 310 -13.35 5.58 -10.83
N ILE A 311 -13.06 5.00 -9.66
CA ILE A 311 -12.46 5.71 -8.52
C ILE A 311 -10.98 6.04 -8.77
N ALA A 312 -10.23 5.13 -9.38
CA ALA A 312 -8.82 5.29 -9.70
C ALA A 312 -8.39 4.32 -10.81
N ASP A 313 -7.31 4.65 -11.52
CA ASP A 313 -6.78 3.81 -12.58
C ASP A 313 -6.07 2.59 -11.98
N PHE A 314 -6.29 1.42 -12.59
CA PHE A 314 -5.65 0.17 -12.22
C PHE A 314 -5.11 -0.49 -13.48
N GLU A 315 -3.80 -0.47 -13.61
CA GLU A 315 -3.11 -1.02 -14.76
C GLU A 315 -2.28 -2.22 -14.34
N ILE A 316 -2.41 -3.32 -15.09
CA ILE A 316 -1.54 -4.49 -14.94
C ILE A 316 -0.59 -4.50 -16.13
N HIS A 317 0.70 -4.38 -15.84
CA HIS A 317 1.73 -4.40 -16.86
C HIS A 317 2.18 -5.84 -17.11
N TYR A 318 2.12 -6.26 -18.37
CA TYR A 318 2.51 -7.60 -18.84
C TYR A 318 1.71 -8.74 -18.18
N GLU A 319 0.39 -8.58 -18.07
CA GLU A 319 -0.57 -9.54 -17.48
C GLU A 319 -0.53 -10.93 -18.16
N SER A 320 0.45 -11.77 -17.81
CA SER A 320 0.63 -13.11 -18.39
C SER A 320 0.42 -14.22 -17.36
N SER A 321 0.64 -13.94 -16.07
CA SER A 321 0.66 -14.94 -15.00
C SER A 321 -0.42 -14.72 -13.94
N LEU A 322 -0.81 -13.47 -13.70
CA LEU A 322 -1.65 -13.06 -12.57
C LEU A 322 -3.00 -13.78 -12.49
N TRP A 323 -3.80 -13.76 -13.55
CA TRP A 323 -5.10 -14.46 -13.60
C TRP A 323 -5.05 -15.77 -14.39
N LYS A 324 -3.86 -16.14 -14.85
CA LYS A 324 -3.67 -17.35 -15.64
C LYS A 324 -4.09 -18.55 -14.80
N ASN A 325 -5.00 -19.35 -15.34
CA ASN A 325 -5.55 -20.55 -14.72
C ASN A 325 -6.49 -20.32 -13.52
N CYS A 326 -7.11 -19.14 -13.36
CA CYS A 326 -8.24 -19.03 -12.43
C CYS A 326 -9.34 -20.02 -12.80
N ASP A 327 -9.77 -20.88 -11.86
CA ASP A 327 -10.80 -21.89 -12.11
C ASP A 327 -12.18 -21.23 -12.17
N PRO A 328 -12.84 -21.20 -13.35
CA PRO A 328 -14.16 -20.60 -13.47
C PRO A 328 -15.26 -21.40 -12.73
N ASN A 329 -14.98 -22.64 -12.33
CA ASN A 329 -15.93 -23.51 -11.63
C ASN A 329 -15.85 -23.36 -10.11
N LEU A 330 -14.81 -22.70 -9.59
CA LEU A 330 -14.69 -22.46 -8.15
C LEU A 330 -15.78 -21.48 -7.70
N SER A 331 -16.53 -21.85 -6.65
CA SER A 331 -17.65 -21.02 -6.21
C SER A 331 -17.16 -19.66 -5.68
N SER A 332 -17.95 -18.59 -5.88
CA SER A 332 -17.67 -17.26 -5.34
C SER A 332 -17.48 -17.25 -3.82
N SER A 333 -18.17 -18.15 -3.10
CA SER A 333 -18.01 -18.30 -1.65
C SER A 333 -16.65 -18.86 -1.25
N VAL A 334 -16.06 -19.74 -2.05
CA VAL A 334 -14.71 -20.26 -1.82
C VAL A 334 -13.69 -19.15 -2.04
N TYR A 335 -13.80 -18.41 -3.16
CA TYR A 335 -12.96 -17.24 -3.41
C TYR A 335 -13.01 -16.22 -2.27
N ALA A 336 -14.21 -15.87 -1.80
CA ALA A 336 -14.39 -14.93 -0.69
C ALA A 336 -13.77 -15.45 0.61
N ASN A 337 -13.86 -16.75 0.89
CA ASN A 337 -13.26 -17.35 2.07
C ASN A 337 -11.72 -17.38 1.99
N LEU A 338 -11.14 -17.53 0.81
CA LEU A 338 -9.69 -17.55 0.61
C LEU A 338 -9.03 -16.17 0.85
N LEU A 339 -9.81 -15.09 0.84
CA LEU A 339 -9.34 -13.77 1.30
C LEU A 339 -8.99 -13.77 2.80
N ASN A 340 -9.41 -14.78 3.56
CA ASN A 340 -8.98 -14.95 4.94
C ASN A 340 -7.59 -15.62 4.98
N PRO A 341 -6.53 -14.90 5.39
CA PRO A 341 -5.17 -15.44 5.41
C PRO A 341 -5.02 -16.60 6.40
N GLU A 342 -5.84 -16.69 7.43
CA GLU A 342 -5.82 -17.82 8.37
C GLU A 342 -6.24 -19.13 7.69
N LEU A 343 -7.23 -19.08 6.80
CA LEU A 343 -7.67 -20.26 6.04
C LEU A 343 -6.59 -20.72 5.07
N VAL A 344 -5.96 -19.76 4.37
CA VAL A 344 -4.85 -20.05 3.44
C VAL A 344 -3.66 -20.62 4.20
N PHE A 345 -3.29 -20.03 5.35
CA PHE A 345 -2.21 -20.53 6.19
C PHE A 345 -2.48 -21.96 6.68
N ARG A 346 -3.71 -22.26 7.11
CA ARG A 346 -4.12 -23.62 7.49
C ARG A 346 -4.02 -24.60 6.31
N GLY A 347 -4.35 -24.15 5.10
CA GLY A 347 -4.15 -24.94 3.88
C GLY A 347 -2.68 -25.29 3.64
N LEU A 348 -1.78 -24.31 3.71
CA LEU A 348 -0.33 -24.54 3.58
C LEU A 348 0.19 -25.45 4.70
N LEU A 349 -0.28 -25.27 5.93
CA LEU A 349 0.08 -26.09 7.08
C LEU A 349 -0.36 -27.55 6.93
N SER A 350 -1.51 -27.81 6.28
CA SER A 350 -2.06 -29.16 6.08
C SER A 350 -1.15 -30.08 5.24
N GLN A 351 -0.22 -29.50 4.49
CA GLN A 351 0.77 -30.24 3.71
C GLN A 351 1.91 -30.80 4.57
N LEU A 352 2.02 -30.33 5.81
CA LEU A 352 3.10 -30.64 6.73
C LEU A 352 2.58 -31.47 7.91
N GLU A 353 3.33 -32.50 8.27
CA GLU A 353 3.07 -33.30 9.47
C GLU A 353 3.53 -32.55 10.74
N CYS A 354 2.81 -31.50 11.14
CA CYS A 354 3.18 -30.64 12.28
C CYS A 354 2.94 -31.26 13.67
N GLY A 355 2.66 -32.56 13.78
CA GLY A 355 2.29 -33.21 15.05
C GLY A 355 0.95 -32.71 15.61
N ASN A 356 0.61 -33.11 16.85
CA ASN A 356 -0.62 -32.71 17.56
C ASN A 356 -0.61 -31.23 17.98
N VAL A 357 -0.27 -30.32 17.07
CA VAL A 357 -0.57 -28.90 17.25
C VAL A 357 -2.09 -28.80 17.19
N ILE A 358 -2.68 -28.55 18.37
CA ILE A 358 -4.11 -28.59 18.65
C ILE A 358 -4.83 -27.52 17.81
N TYR A 359 -5.26 -27.90 16.62
CA TYR A 359 -6.27 -27.18 15.88
C TYR A 359 -7.28 -28.22 15.39
N ASP A 360 -8.12 -28.70 16.32
CA ASP A 360 -9.09 -29.78 16.07
C ASP A 360 -10.10 -29.47 14.94
N ASP A 361 -10.18 -28.20 14.50
CA ASP A 361 -11.04 -27.72 13.43
C ASP A 361 -10.26 -27.27 12.16
N MET A 362 -9.05 -27.79 11.90
CA MET A 362 -8.35 -27.48 10.64
C MET A 362 -8.96 -28.23 9.44
N PRO A 363 -9.03 -27.58 8.25
CA PRO A 363 -9.23 -28.29 7.00
C PRO A 363 -8.20 -29.41 6.88
N LYS A 364 -8.62 -30.58 6.40
CA LYS A 364 -7.74 -31.75 6.35
C LYS A 364 -6.75 -31.68 5.18
N SER A 365 -7.04 -30.88 4.16
CA SER A 365 -6.20 -30.70 2.98
C SER A 365 -6.52 -29.41 2.24
N ILE A 366 -5.64 -29.02 1.33
CA ILE A 366 -5.90 -27.96 0.34
C ILE A 366 -7.11 -28.30 -0.54
N ASP A 367 -7.26 -29.58 -0.94
CA ASP A 367 -8.39 -30.01 -1.77
C ASP A 367 -9.75 -29.84 -1.07
N ASP A 368 -9.81 -30.03 0.25
CA ASP A 368 -11.02 -29.77 1.03
C ASP A 368 -11.37 -28.26 1.03
N ILE A 369 -10.36 -27.38 1.08
CA ILE A 369 -10.56 -25.93 0.99
C ILE A 369 -11.07 -25.54 -0.40
N LEU A 370 -10.38 -25.98 -1.45
CA LEU A 370 -10.73 -25.65 -2.83
C LEU A 370 -12.09 -26.26 -3.24
N SER A 371 -12.44 -27.45 -2.75
CA SER A 371 -13.77 -28.03 -3.00
C SER A 371 -14.90 -27.44 -2.14
N GLY A 372 -14.60 -26.49 -1.24
CA GLY A 372 -15.56 -25.89 -0.32
C GLY A 372 -16.04 -26.84 0.79
N LYS A 373 -15.37 -27.97 1.01
CA LYS A 373 -15.68 -28.98 2.02
C LYS A 373 -15.04 -28.67 3.38
N PHE A 374 -15.12 -27.42 3.82
CA PHE A 374 -14.62 -27.01 5.12
C PHE A 374 -15.71 -26.28 5.91
N THR A 375 -15.70 -26.46 7.23
CA THR A 375 -16.51 -25.67 8.15
C THR A 375 -15.59 -24.67 8.82
N LEU A 376 -15.77 -23.37 8.55
CA LEU A 376 -15.21 -22.35 9.43
C LEU A 376 -15.89 -22.54 10.78
N GLY A 377 -15.19 -23.18 11.71
CA GLY A 377 -15.63 -23.23 13.10
C GLY A 377 -15.99 -21.80 13.51
N LYS A 378 -17.15 -21.61 14.13
CA LYS A 378 -17.51 -20.32 14.73
C LYS A 378 -16.54 -20.08 15.88
N HIS A 379 -15.31 -19.69 15.59
CA HIS A 379 -14.44 -19.05 16.56
C HIS A 379 -15.09 -17.73 16.89
N SER A 380 -15.99 -17.77 17.87
CA SER A 380 -16.42 -16.60 18.59
C SER A 380 -15.14 -16.01 19.15
N THR A 381 -14.67 -14.92 18.55
CA THR A 381 -13.58 -14.08 19.05
C THR A 381 -14.03 -13.41 20.35
N SER A 382 -14.29 -14.22 21.38
CA SER A 382 -14.25 -13.75 22.76
C SER A 382 -12.78 -13.63 23.13
N VAL A 383 -12.09 -12.68 22.52
CA VAL A 383 -10.86 -12.16 23.09
C VAL A 383 -11.30 -11.51 24.40
N SER A 384 -11.10 -12.24 25.49
CA SER A 384 -11.24 -11.75 26.85
C SER A 384 -10.23 -10.62 27.04
N SER A 385 -10.59 -9.41 26.64
CA SER A 385 -9.91 -8.18 27.03
C SER A 385 -10.21 -7.93 28.51
N SER A 386 -9.44 -8.59 29.39
CA SER A 386 -9.36 -8.24 30.80
C SER A 386 -8.52 -6.96 30.97
N GLY A 387 -8.93 -5.89 30.28
CA GLY A 387 -8.41 -4.54 30.43
C GLY A 387 -9.61 -3.60 30.42
N LYS A 388 -10.14 -3.28 31.62
CA LYS A 388 -11.25 -2.34 31.78
C LYS A 388 -10.84 -0.95 31.29
N VAL A 389 -11.12 -0.64 30.02
CA VAL A 389 -11.28 0.74 29.55
C VAL A 389 -12.76 0.98 29.31
N SER A 390 -13.37 1.77 30.20
CA SER A 390 -14.77 2.18 30.13
C SER A 390 -14.98 3.16 28.97
N HIS A 391 -15.28 2.64 27.77
CA HIS A 391 -15.82 3.47 26.70
C HIS A 391 -17.32 3.68 26.87
N LYS A 392 -17.67 4.85 27.38
CA LYS A 392 -19.04 5.37 27.45
C LYS A 392 -19.50 5.68 26.02
N LYS A 393 -20.39 4.84 25.46
CA LYS A 393 -21.04 5.01 24.15
C LYS A 393 -21.57 6.44 23.96
N LYS A 394 -21.03 7.17 22.97
CA LYS A 394 -21.57 8.43 22.45
C LYS A 394 -22.03 8.23 20.99
N ASN A 395 -23.06 7.40 20.77
CA ASN A 395 -23.62 7.20 19.43
C ASN A 395 -24.75 8.17 19.05
N HIS A 396 -25.02 9.20 19.87
CA HIS A 396 -26.05 10.20 19.54
C HIS A 396 -25.54 11.39 18.70
N HIS A 397 -24.23 11.58 18.55
CA HIS A 397 -23.70 12.72 17.79
C HIS A 397 -23.74 12.50 16.27
N MET A 398 -23.54 11.27 15.78
CA MET A 398 -23.45 10.99 14.35
C MET A 398 -24.81 11.16 13.64
N PHE A 399 -25.91 10.74 14.30
CA PHE A 399 -27.26 10.96 13.77
C PHE A 399 -27.62 12.45 13.67
N PHE A 400 -27.21 13.27 14.64
CA PHE A 400 -27.50 14.70 14.62
C PHE A 400 -26.82 15.42 13.44
N TRP A 401 -25.57 15.07 13.13
CA TRP A 401 -24.84 15.65 11.99
C TRP A 401 -25.42 15.21 10.65
N LEU A 402 -25.87 13.95 10.53
CA LEU A 402 -26.51 13.47 9.30
C LEU A 402 -27.81 14.24 9.01
N PHE A 403 -28.66 14.47 10.01
CA PHE A 403 -29.89 15.25 9.83
C PHE A 403 -29.62 16.73 9.55
N ALA A 404 -28.58 17.31 10.16
CA ALA A 404 -28.17 18.69 9.89
C ALA A 404 -27.69 18.88 8.44
N LEU A 405 -26.89 17.94 7.92
CA LEU A 405 -26.37 17.99 6.56
C LEU A 405 -27.46 17.77 5.51
N VAL A 406 -28.38 16.81 5.74
CA VAL A 406 -29.55 16.62 4.86
C VAL A 406 -30.44 17.86 4.85
N GLY A 407 -30.66 18.49 6.01
CA GLY A 407 -31.42 19.74 6.10
C GLY A 407 -30.76 20.90 5.34
N LEU A 408 -29.43 21.01 5.42
CA LEU A 408 -28.65 22.02 4.68
C LEU A 408 -28.71 21.79 3.17
N TYR A 409 -28.58 20.54 2.72
CA TYR A 409 -28.66 20.19 1.31
C TYR A 409 -30.05 20.49 0.72
N VAL A 410 -31.12 20.07 1.40
CA VAL A 410 -32.50 20.35 0.98
C VAL A 410 -32.77 21.86 0.99
N GLY A 411 -32.30 22.59 2.00
CA GLY A 411 -32.42 24.05 2.07
C GLY A 411 -31.73 24.77 0.91
N MET A 412 -30.51 24.37 0.54
CA MET A 412 -29.79 24.93 -0.59
C MET A 412 -30.46 24.60 -1.93
N SER A 413 -31.01 23.39 -2.09
CA SER A 413 -31.71 22.99 -3.31
C SER A 413 -33.02 23.74 -3.50
N ILE A 414 -33.74 24.07 -2.42
CA ILE A 414 -34.96 24.89 -2.47
C ILE A 414 -34.61 26.37 -2.74
N TYR A 415 -33.53 26.89 -2.13
CA TYR A 415 -33.07 28.25 -2.38
C TYR A 415 -32.68 28.48 -3.85
N LYS A 416 -31.97 27.52 -4.44
CA LYS A 416 -31.55 27.54 -5.85
C LYS A 416 -32.75 27.61 -6.81
N ASN A 417 -33.89 27.02 -6.44
CA ASN A 417 -35.06 26.95 -7.31
C ASN A 417 -36.06 28.10 -7.13
N ASN A 418 -36.17 28.70 -5.93
CA ASN A 418 -37.26 29.65 -5.64
C ASN A 418 -36.82 31.06 -5.21
N GLY A 419 -35.52 31.34 -5.07
CA GLY A 419 -34.97 32.69 -4.87
C GLY A 419 -35.43 33.44 -3.60
N ARG A 420 -36.19 32.83 -2.70
CA ARG A 420 -36.63 33.39 -1.42
C ARG A 420 -36.63 32.35 -0.31
N VAL A 421 -36.09 32.72 0.85
CA VAL A 421 -36.07 31.88 2.07
C VAL A 421 -37.40 32.07 2.81
N PRO A 422 -38.15 30.98 3.15
CA PRO A 422 -39.39 31.11 3.91
C PRO A 422 -39.14 31.69 5.30
N ALA A 423 -39.96 32.65 5.75
CA ALA A 423 -39.84 33.30 7.07
C ALA A 423 -39.84 32.30 8.26
N ALA A 424 -40.49 31.15 8.09
CA ALA A 424 -40.49 30.05 9.07
C ALA A 424 -39.09 29.45 9.31
N TRP A 425 -38.20 29.47 8.32
CA TRP A 425 -36.82 28.96 8.46
C TRP A 425 -35.93 29.91 9.26
N ILE A 426 -36.14 31.22 9.12
CA ILE A 426 -35.42 32.23 9.92
C ILE A 426 -35.79 32.09 11.41
N ALA A 427 -37.07 31.80 11.71
CA ALA A 427 -37.52 31.54 13.08
C ALA A 427 -36.91 30.24 13.67
N SER A 428 -36.84 29.16 12.89
CA SER A 428 -36.20 27.91 13.33
C SER A 428 -34.69 28.03 13.55
N ALA A 429 -33.99 28.79 12.70
CA ALA A 429 -32.55 29.04 12.87
C ALA A 429 -32.24 29.82 14.16
N ASN A 430 -33.09 30.78 14.52
CA ASN A 430 -32.95 31.53 15.77
C ASN A 430 -33.20 30.66 17.01
N ASN A 431 -34.16 29.73 16.96
CA ASN A 431 -34.41 28.78 18.05
C ASN A 431 -33.25 27.78 18.23
N LEU A 432 -32.65 27.29 17.14
CA LEU A 432 -31.46 26.44 17.18
C LEU A 432 -30.24 27.18 17.76
N ARG A 433 -30.06 28.46 17.41
CA ARG A 433 -28.99 29.30 17.96
C ARG A 433 -29.13 29.49 19.48
N LEU A 434 -30.35 29.69 19.96
CA LEU A 434 -30.63 29.83 21.41
C LEU A 434 -30.39 28.50 22.15
N GLY A 435 -30.79 27.36 21.57
CA GLY A 435 -30.52 26.03 22.15
C GLY A 435 -29.02 25.70 22.21
N ALA A 436 -28.24 26.09 21.19
CA ALA A 436 -26.79 25.91 21.19
C ALA A 436 -26.07 26.77 22.25
N GLN A 437 -26.53 28.02 22.46
CA GLN A 437 -25.99 28.88 23.51
C GLN A 437 -26.25 28.29 24.91
N GLU A 438 -27.45 27.74 25.16
CA GLU A 438 -27.77 27.13 26.45
C GLU A 438 -26.93 25.86 26.75
N MET A 439 -26.62 25.06 25.73
CA MET A 439 -25.73 23.89 25.88
C MET A 439 -24.28 24.29 26.20
N ILE A 440 -23.77 25.36 25.59
CA ILE A 440 -22.42 25.88 25.87
C ILE A 440 -22.33 26.39 27.31
N THR A 441 -23.37 27.07 27.81
CA THR A 441 -23.42 27.55 29.20
C THR A 441 -23.47 26.39 30.21
N ARG A 442 -24.20 25.31 29.90
CA ARG A 442 -24.23 24.10 30.74
C ARG A 442 -22.93 23.29 30.69
N GLY A 443 -22.18 23.35 29.59
CA GLY A 443 -20.87 22.68 29.46
C GLY A 443 -19.77 23.30 30.33
N LYS A 444 -19.80 24.62 30.53
CA LYS A 444 -18.79 25.34 31.35
C LYS A 444 -18.91 25.10 32.86
N LEU A 445 -20.06 24.63 33.36
CA LEU A 445 -20.29 24.42 34.80
C LEU A 445 -19.83 23.04 35.34
N ARG A 446 -19.27 22.16 34.50
CA ARG A 446 -18.86 20.79 34.89
C ARG A 446 -17.35 20.53 34.93
N GLY A 447 -16.51 21.54 34.73
CA GLY A 447 -15.05 21.38 34.75
C GLY A 447 -14.41 21.97 35.99
N SER A 448 -14.43 21.26 37.13
CA SER A 448 -13.60 21.59 38.30
C SER A 448 -13.37 20.36 39.17
N SER A 449 -12.10 20.12 39.52
CA SER A 449 -11.58 19.13 40.48
C SER A 449 -11.24 17.74 39.94
N ILE A 450 -9.96 17.56 39.56
CA ILE A 450 -9.23 16.30 39.74
C ILE A 450 -7.87 16.69 40.34
N GLN A 451 -7.62 16.22 41.56
CA GLN A 451 -6.33 16.33 42.26
C GLN A 451 -5.35 15.29 41.70
N LEU A 452 -4.09 15.70 41.50
CA LEU A 452 -2.97 14.86 41.13
C LEU A 452 -2.38 14.20 42.40
N GLU A 453 -2.46 12.87 42.50
CA GLU A 453 -1.59 12.08 43.37
C GLU A 453 -0.33 11.67 42.58
N THR A 454 0.81 12.16 43.05
CA THR A 454 2.15 11.74 42.63
C THR A 454 2.50 10.41 43.27
N VAL A 455 2.81 9.41 42.44
CA VAL A 455 3.39 8.12 42.89
C VAL A 455 4.82 8.04 42.35
N ASP A 456 5.77 8.18 43.26
CA ASP A 456 7.19 7.84 43.07
C ASP A 456 7.34 6.34 42.78
N ARG A 457 8.06 6.03 41.70
CA ARG A 457 8.65 4.70 41.48
C ARG A 457 10.09 4.84 41.03
N GLY A 458 10.92 4.14 41.79
CA GLY A 458 12.37 4.20 41.76
C GLY A 458 13.02 3.56 40.54
N GLN A 459 14.25 4.00 40.33
CA GLN A 459 15.24 3.42 39.43
C GLN A 459 15.52 1.95 39.79
N PRO A 460 16.06 1.20 38.81
CA PRO A 460 17.42 0.75 39.04
C PRO A 460 18.35 0.93 37.84
N SER A 461 19.58 1.30 38.19
CA SER A 461 20.84 1.13 37.48
C SER A 461 21.09 -0.32 37.04
N THR A 462 21.69 -0.55 35.87
CA THR A 462 23.15 -0.73 35.71
C THR A 462 23.51 -1.08 34.27
N SER A 463 24.60 -0.46 33.84
CA SER A 463 25.38 -0.67 32.63
C SER A 463 25.99 -2.07 32.53
N LEU A 464 26.06 -2.62 31.31
CA LEU A 464 27.08 -3.59 30.92
C LEU A 464 27.48 -3.32 29.46
N SER A 465 28.61 -2.63 29.31
CA SER A 465 29.36 -2.47 28.08
C SER A 465 30.22 -3.72 27.83
N GLY A 466 30.01 -4.40 26.71
CA GLY A 466 30.91 -5.44 26.20
C GLY A 466 31.56 -4.99 24.90
N GLN A 467 32.86 -4.68 24.95
CA GLN A 467 33.73 -4.55 23.78
C GLN A 467 34.04 -5.96 23.25
N PHE A 468 34.02 -6.12 21.92
CA PHE A 468 34.80 -7.17 21.26
C PHE A 468 35.58 -6.55 20.10
N ALA A 469 36.83 -7.01 20.02
CA ALA A 469 37.86 -6.68 19.05
C ALA A 469 37.65 -7.38 17.70
#